data_AF-A0A8S3IH68-F1
#
_entry.id   AF-A0A8S3IH68-F1
#
_cell.length_a   1.000
_cell.length_b   1.000
_cell.length_c   1.000
_cell.angle_alpha   90.00
_cell.angle_beta   90.00
_cell.angle_gamma   90.00
#
_symmetry.space_group_name_H-M   'P 1'
#
loop_
_entity.id
_entity.type
_entity.pdbx_description
1 polymer ?
#
loop_
_entity_poly.entity_id
_entity_poly.type
_entity_poly.pdbx_seq_one_letter_code
_entity_poly.pdbx_strand_id
1 'polypeptide(L)'
;LDQAHFHDYCIIGAGPAGIQLAYFLHQAKRDYIVYERSSQAGSFFINYPRHRQLISINKRNTGEKNRKFNLRHDWNSLLSNDDHLRFTHRSKKLFPSADLMVNYLNDFYRHHNLYIQLNITIKNLKPLSEQTTTCSSKDCSFLSTARFRMNDQYDNSYTCGIVIVATGLSIPNIPPIDGIDLAVGYENVSLVTEEFENKSVLILG
;
A
#
# COMPACT_ATOMS: atom_id res chain seq x y z
N LEU A 1 -29.76 11.45 -3.72
CA LEU A 1 -28.29 11.29 -3.59
C LEU A 1 -27.96 9.97 -4.25
N ASP A 2 -27.22 9.99 -5.37
CA ASP A 2 -26.86 8.76 -6.09
C ASP A 2 -26.15 7.78 -5.14
N GLN A 3 -26.83 6.68 -4.82
CA GLN A 3 -26.33 5.56 -4.02
C GLN A 3 -25.31 4.71 -4.78
N ALA A 4 -24.86 5.14 -5.97
CA ALA A 4 -24.21 4.26 -6.94
C ALA A 4 -22.85 3.70 -6.51
N HIS A 5 -22.17 4.28 -5.51
CA HIS A 5 -20.83 3.85 -5.08
C HIS A 5 -20.61 3.99 -3.55
N PHE A 6 -21.51 3.43 -2.75
CA PHE A 6 -21.31 3.32 -1.30
C PHE A 6 -20.60 2.01 -0.93
N HIS A 7 -19.64 2.09 -0.01
CA HIS A 7 -19.07 0.93 0.69
C HIS A 7 -18.93 1.19 2.19
N ASP A 8 -19.03 0.14 3.02
CA ASP A 8 -18.80 0.28 4.47
C ASP A 8 -17.34 0.69 4.78
N TYR A 9 -16.37 0.09 4.08
CA TYR A 9 -14.94 0.34 4.26
C TYR A 9 -14.24 0.74 2.94
N CYS A 10 -13.60 1.90 2.92
CA CYS A 10 -12.83 2.36 1.77
C CYS A 10 -11.38 2.54 2.16
N ILE A 11 -10.50 1.79 1.52
CA ILE A 11 -9.06 1.86 1.74
C ILE A 11 -8.44 2.68 0.62
N ILE A 12 -7.65 3.69 0.96
CA ILE A 12 -6.94 4.53 -0.02
C ILE A 12 -5.48 4.10 -0.07
N GLY A 13 -5.09 3.40 -1.13
CA GLY A 13 -3.74 2.90 -1.39
C GLY A 13 -3.64 1.37 -1.38
N ALA A 14 -3.13 0.78 -2.46
CA ALA A 14 -2.87 -0.66 -2.59
C ALA A 14 -1.38 -1.00 -2.37
N GLY A 15 -0.77 -0.41 -1.35
CA GLY A 15 0.51 -0.86 -0.80
C GLY A 15 0.36 -2.09 0.13
N PRO A 16 1.45 -2.54 0.78
CA PRO A 16 1.40 -3.68 1.71
C PRO A 16 0.32 -3.54 2.79
N ALA A 17 0.21 -2.36 3.40
CA ALA A 17 -0.78 -2.10 4.45
C ALA A 17 -2.23 -2.21 3.94
N GLY A 18 -2.53 -1.61 2.78
CA GLY A 18 -3.86 -1.64 2.19
C GLY A 18 -4.28 -3.05 1.78
N ILE A 19 -3.38 -3.81 1.13
CA ILE A 19 -3.65 -5.20 0.73
C ILE A 19 -3.81 -6.12 1.95
N GLN A 20 -2.96 -5.96 2.96
CA GLN A 20 -3.06 -6.76 4.19
C GLN A 20 -4.42 -6.56 4.89
N LEU A 21 -4.88 -5.31 4.97
CA LEU A 21 -6.16 -5.00 5.58
C LEU A 21 -7.32 -5.50 4.71
N ALA A 22 -7.25 -5.30 3.39
CA ALA A 22 -8.23 -5.82 2.44
C ALA A 22 -8.41 -7.34 2.57
N TYR A 23 -7.31 -8.09 2.72
CA TYR A 23 -7.36 -9.52 2.96
C TYR A 23 -8.17 -9.87 4.23
N PHE A 24 -7.92 -9.20 5.35
CA PHE A 24 -8.65 -9.48 6.59
C PHE A 24 -10.12 -9.05 6.51
N LEU A 25 -10.44 -7.92 5.87
CA LEU A 25 -11.82 -7.51 5.62
C LEU A 25 -12.55 -8.51 4.73
N HIS A 26 -11.88 -9.02 3.70
CA HIS A 26 -12.41 -10.05 2.81
C HIS A 26 -12.69 -11.36 3.56
N GLN A 27 -11.74 -11.85 4.36
CA GLN A 27 -11.93 -13.05 5.19
C GLN A 27 -13.08 -12.87 6.20
N ALA A 28 -13.25 -11.67 6.74
CA ALA A 28 -14.35 -11.32 7.63
C ALA A 28 -15.67 -11.00 6.89
N LYS A 29 -15.75 -11.20 5.57
CA LYS A 29 -16.92 -10.95 4.72
C LYS A 29 -17.49 -9.53 4.90
N ARG A 30 -16.60 -8.53 5.02
CA ARG A 30 -16.99 -7.12 5.09
C ARG A 30 -17.15 -6.54 3.69
N ASP A 31 -18.01 -5.54 3.58
CA ASP A 31 -18.13 -4.73 2.36
C ASP A 31 -16.99 -3.71 2.32
N TYR A 32 -16.08 -3.88 1.36
CA TYR A 32 -14.92 -3.01 1.24
C TYR A 32 -14.48 -2.81 -0.20
N ILE A 33 -13.74 -1.73 -0.41
CA ILE A 33 -13.07 -1.45 -1.67
C ILE A 33 -11.71 -0.78 -1.41
N VAL A 34 -10.70 -1.14 -2.20
CA VAL A 34 -9.39 -0.47 -2.19
C VAL A 34 -9.27 0.39 -3.45
N TYR A 35 -8.93 1.66 -3.30
CA TYR A 35 -8.63 2.56 -4.41
C TYR A 35 -7.12 2.76 -4.53
N GLU A 36 -6.57 2.52 -5.72
CA GLU A 36 -5.15 2.72 -6.03
C GLU A 36 -5.00 3.64 -7.24
N ARG A 37 -4.20 4.68 -7.07
CA ARG A 37 -3.97 5.69 -8.12
C ARG A 37 -3.25 5.14 -9.35
N SER A 38 -2.45 4.10 -9.17
CA SER A 38 -1.59 3.54 -10.21
C SER A 38 -2.27 2.38 -10.93
N SER A 39 -1.70 1.95 -12.05
CA SER A 39 -2.19 0.81 -12.85
C SER A 39 -1.91 -0.57 -12.22
N GLN A 40 -1.29 -0.61 -11.04
CA GLN A 40 -0.92 -1.83 -10.33
C GLN A 40 -0.70 -1.56 -8.84
N ALA A 41 -0.89 -2.60 -8.03
CA ALA A 41 -0.59 -2.53 -6.61
C ALA A 41 0.92 -2.42 -6.34
N GLY A 42 1.29 -1.92 -5.17
CA GLY A 42 2.69 -1.82 -4.75
C GLY A 42 3.51 -0.83 -5.57
N SER A 43 2.88 0.16 -6.20
CA SER A 43 3.50 1.12 -7.12
C SER A 43 4.70 1.89 -6.52
N PHE A 44 4.71 2.10 -5.20
CA PHE A 44 5.87 2.64 -4.49
C PHE A 44 7.16 1.87 -4.83
N PHE A 45 7.07 0.54 -4.89
CA PHE A 45 8.22 -0.32 -5.12
C PHE A 45 8.70 -0.33 -6.58
N ILE A 46 8.00 0.32 -7.51
CA ILE A 46 8.46 0.48 -8.90
C ILE A 46 9.69 1.41 -8.94
N ASN A 47 9.67 2.48 -8.14
CA ASN A 47 10.75 3.45 -8.09
C ASN A 47 11.63 3.27 -6.85
N TYR A 48 11.03 2.86 -5.73
CA TYR A 48 11.73 2.75 -4.45
C TYR A 48 11.94 1.31 -3.99
N PRO A 49 12.94 1.09 -3.13
CA PRO A 49 14.09 1.98 -2.91
C PRO A 49 14.88 2.17 -4.22
N ARG A 50 15.56 3.31 -4.35
CA ARG A 50 16.25 3.71 -5.59
C ARG A 50 17.31 2.70 -6.00
N HIS A 51 18.07 2.16 -5.05
CA HIS A 51 19.06 1.10 -5.29
C HIS A 51 18.44 -0.28 -5.61
N ARG A 52 17.10 -0.37 -5.70
CA ARG A 52 16.32 -1.54 -6.12
C ARG A 52 16.46 -2.81 -5.27
N GLN A 53 17.09 -2.75 -4.10
CA GLN A 53 17.13 -3.85 -3.14
C GLN A 53 16.24 -3.53 -1.94
N LEU A 54 15.40 -4.47 -1.52
CA LEU A 54 14.63 -4.31 -0.30
C LEU A 54 15.56 -4.37 0.91
N ILE A 55 15.34 -3.47 1.87
CA ILE A 55 16.03 -3.50 3.18
C ILE A 55 15.40 -4.52 4.15
N SER A 56 14.27 -5.11 3.77
CA SER A 56 13.58 -6.16 4.52
C SER A 56 14.20 -7.53 4.26
N ILE A 57 14.69 -8.19 5.31
CA ILE A 57 15.33 -9.50 5.15
C ILE A 57 14.33 -10.59 4.76
N ASN A 58 14.83 -11.55 4.01
CA ASN A 58 14.11 -12.72 3.55
C ASN A 58 14.80 -14.01 4.06
N LYS A 59 14.77 -14.22 5.39
CA LYS A 59 15.44 -15.37 6.02
C LYS A 59 14.57 -16.62 5.93
N ARG A 60 14.89 -17.47 4.95
CA ARG A 60 14.15 -18.71 4.67
C ARG A 60 14.36 -19.80 5.72
N ASN A 61 15.58 -19.89 6.25
CA ASN A 61 15.99 -20.93 7.18
C ASN A 61 16.42 -20.29 8.50
N THR A 62 15.64 -20.50 9.54
CA THR A 62 15.89 -20.01 10.91
C THR A 62 16.50 -21.08 11.82
N GLY A 63 16.39 -22.36 11.43
CA GLY A 63 16.67 -23.51 12.30
C GLY A 63 15.48 -23.89 13.19
N GLU A 64 14.40 -23.10 13.17
CA GLU A 64 13.22 -23.31 14.01
C GLU A 64 12.08 -23.98 13.27
N LYS A 65 11.38 -24.90 13.96
CA LYS A 65 10.19 -25.58 13.41
C LYS A 65 8.92 -24.75 13.56
N ASN A 66 8.91 -23.77 14.47
CA ASN A 66 7.72 -22.96 14.75
C ASN A 66 7.43 -21.96 13.61
N ARG A 67 6.29 -22.13 12.94
CA ARG A 67 5.89 -21.28 11.80
C ARG A 67 5.77 -19.81 12.17
N LYS A 68 5.14 -19.48 13.31
CA LYS A 68 4.95 -18.09 13.76
C LYS A 68 6.27 -17.42 14.12
N PHE A 69 7.19 -18.17 14.73
CA PHE A 69 8.55 -17.69 14.98
C PHE A 69 9.26 -17.36 13.65
N ASN A 70 9.16 -18.25 12.66
CA ASN A 70 9.79 -18.06 11.36
C ASN A 70 9.30 -16.81 10.62
N LEU A 71 8.04 -16.41 10.81
CA LEU A 71 7.51 -15.16 10.26
C LEU A 71 8.18 -13.91 10.83
N ARG A 72 8.75 -13.94 12.04
CA ARG A 72 9.51 -12.80 12.60
C ARG A 72 10.82 -12.52 11.85
N HIS A 73 11.27 -13.48 11.03
CA HIS A 73 12.49 -13.37 10.23
C HIS A 73 12.19 -13.26 8.72
N ASP A 74 10.91 -13.21 8.38
CA ASP A 74 10.38 -12.99 7.04
C ASP A 74 9.69 -11.64 7.03
N TRP A 75 10.44 -10.58 6.69
CA TRP A 75 9.96 -9.21 6.78
C TRP A 75 9.22 -8.75 5.52
N ASN A 76 8.84 -9.68 4.64
CA ASN A 76 8.25 -9.37 3.35
C ASN A 76 6.87 -10.01 3.15
N SER A 77 6.63 -11.20 3.73
CA SER A 77 5.34 -11.88 3.57
C SER A 77 4.20 -11.10 4.23
N LEU A 78 3.11 -10.93 3.49
CA LEU A 78 1.81 -10.64 4.07
C LEU A 78 1.31 -11.86 4.85
N LEU A 79 0.56 -11.60 5.91
CA LEU A 79 -0.04 -12.60 6.76
C LEU A 79 -1.27 -13.20 6.07
N SER A 80 -1.22 -14.50 5.80
CA SER A 80 -2.35 -15.28 5.31
C SER A 80 -2.33 -16.72 5.88
N ASN A 81 -3.41 -17.46 5.61
CA ASN A 81 -3.47 -18.90 5.88
C ASN A 81 -2.87 -19.76 4.77
N ASP A 82 -2.47 -19.15 3.65
CA ASP A 82 -1.88 -19.83 2.51
C ASP A 82 -0.36 -19.71 2.52
N ASP A 83 0.31 -20.79 2.93
CA ASP A 83 1.76 -20.85 3.00
C ASP A 83 2.41 -20.75 1.60
N HIS A 84 1.70 -21.05 0.50
CA HIS A 84 2.23 -20.89 -0.86
C HIS A 84 2.46 -19.42 -1.24
N LEU A 85 1.74 -18.50 -0.59
CA LEU A 85 1.88 -17.05 -0.80
C LEU A 85 2.94 -16.42 0.12
N ARG A 86 3.86 -17.18 0.69
CA ARG A 86 4.99 -16.60 1.41
C ARG A 86 6.02 -16.02 0.45
N PHE A 87 6.51 -14.81 0.75
CA PHE A 87 7.55 -14.13 0.00
C PHE A 87 8.86 -14.94 -0.04
N THR A 88 9.13 -15.75 0.98
CA THR A 88 10.30 -16.65 1.05
C THR A 88 10.40 -17.67 -0.08
N HIS A 89 9.30 -17.92 -0.80
CA HIS A 89 9.28 -18.75 -2.00
C HIS A 89 9.73 -18.00 -3.27
N ARG A 90 9.71 -16.66 -3.26
CA ARG A 90 10.00 -15.80 -4.42
C ARG A 90 11.49 -15.54 -4.64
N SER A 91 12.30 -15.57 -3.59
CA SER A 91 13.73 -15.30 -3.67
C SER A 91 14.51 -16.10 -2.63
N LYS A 92 15.75 -16.48 -2.98
CA LYS A 92 16.72 -17.03 -2.03
C LYS A 92 17.68 -15.98 -1.46
N LYS A 93 17.68 -14.75 -2.01
CA LYS A 93 18.54 -13.65 -1.55
C LYS A 93 18.04 -13.15 -0.20
N LEU A 94 18.99 -12.79 0.68
CA LEU A 94 18.66 -12.18 1.99
C LEU A 94 17.98 -10.82 1.81
N PHE A 95 18.47 -10.01 0.87
CA PHE A 95 17.88 -8.74 0.44
C PHE A 95 17.37 -8.88 -1.01
N PRO A 96 16.07 -9.14 -1.21
CA PRO A 96 15.49 -9.35 -2.54
C PRO A 96 15.44 -8.07 -3.39
N SER A 97 15.24 -8.21 -4.71
CA SER A 97 14.92 -7.04 -5.56
C SER A 97 13.56 -6.46 -5.16
N ALA A 98 13.43 -5.13 -5.23
CA ALA A 98 12.18 -4.41 -5.02
C ALA A 98 11.09 -4.79 -6.04
N ASP A 99 11.48 -5.20 -7.25
CA ASP A 99 10.54 -5.64 -8.29
C ASP A 99 9.72 -6.87 -7.85
N LEU A 100 10.34 -7.72 -7.01
CA LEU A 100 9.65 -8.89 -6.47
C LEU A 100 8.50 -8.50 -5.52
N MET A 101 8.60 -7.36 -4.82
CA MET A 101 7.51 -6.87 -3.96
C MET A 101 6.31 -6.43 -4.79
N VAL A 102 6.55 -5.79 -5.93
CA VAL A 102 5.49 -5.42 -6.87
C VAL A 102 4.75 -6.67 -7.36
N ASN A 103 5.49 -7.66 -7.86
CA ASN A 103 4.90 -8.92 -8.34
C ASN A 103 4.17 -9.66 -7.22
N TYR A 104 4.78 -9.72 -6.03
CA TYR A 104 4.23 -10.37 -4.86
C TYR A 104 2.87 -9.80 -4.45
N LEU A 105 2.77 -8.48 -4.31
CA LEU A 105 1.52 -7.82 -3.91
C LEU A 105 0.43 -8.01 -4.95
N ASN A 106 0.79 -7.96 -6.24
CA ASN A 106 -0.16 -8.18 -7.32
C ASN A 106 -0.68 -9.62 -7.37
N ASP A 107 0.21 -10.60 -7.20
CA ASP A 107 -0.19 -12.01 -7.13
C ASP A 107 -1.06 -12.29 -5.89
N PHE A 108 -0.73 -11.69 -4.76
CA PHE A 108 -1.46 -11.88 -3.50
C PHE A 108 -2.92 -11.42 -3.61
N TYR A 109 -3.16 -10.19 -4.12
CA TYR A 109 -4.53 -9.71 -4.22
C TYR A 109 -5.34 -10.45 -5.30
N ARG A 110 -4.71 -10.87 -6.40
CA ARG A 110 -5.37 -11.67 -7.45
C ARG A 110 -5.71 -13.07 -6.96
N HIS A 111 -4.78 -13.73 -6.27
CA HIS A 111 -5.01 -15.08 -5.72
C HIS A 111 -6.22 -15.10 -4.78
N HIS A 112 -6.36 -14.07 -3.95
CA HIS A 112 -7.50 -13.95 -3.03
C HIS A 112 -8.71 -13.22 -3.63
N ASN A 113 -8.68 -12.84 -4.91
CA ASN A 113 -9.73 -12.06 -5.57
C ASN A 113 -10.18 -10.83 -4.77
N LEU A 114 -9.22 -10.09 -4.20
CA LEU A 114 -9.52 -8.90 -3.39
C LEU A 114 -10.08 -7.78 -4.26
N TYR A 115 -10.97 -6.97 -3.68
CA TYR A 115 -11.62 -5.87 -4.39
C TYR A 115 -10.72 -4.63 -4.40
N ILE A 116 -9.99 -4.46 -5.50
CA ILE A 116 -9.09 -3.32 -5.73
C ILE A 116 -9.43 -2.66 -7.06
N GLN A 117 -9.72 -1.37 -7.03
CA GLN A 117 -9.87 -0.52 -8.20
C GLN A 117 -8.58 0.25 -8.46
N LEU A 118 -7.95 -0.08 -9.58
CA LEU A 118 -6.72 0.54 -10.05
C LEU A 118 -7.04 1.77 -10.90
N ASN A 119 -6.04 2.64 -11.08
CA ASN A 119 -6.19 3.92 -11.79
C ASN A 119 -7.27 4.83 -11.19
N ILE A 120 -7.49 4.79 -9.88
CA ILE A 120 -8.42 5.69 -9.17
C ILE A 120 -7.64 6.52 -8.16
N THR A 121 -7.51 7.81 -8.46
CA THR A 121 -6.87 8.79 -7.57
C THR A 121 -7.94 9.49 -6.74
N ILE A 122 -8.09 9.04 -5.50
CA ILE A 122 -8.99 9.68 -4.55
C ILE A 122 -8.51 11.10 -4.18
N LYS A 123 -9.43 12.06 -4.23
CA LYS A 123 -9.27 13.48 -3.91
C LYS A 123 -10.43 13.95 -3.01
N ASN A 124 -10.23 15.11 -2.39
CA ASN A 124 -11.29 15.86 -1.70
C ASN A 124 -12.08 15.05 -0.65
N LEU A 125 -11.39 14.24 0.16
CA LEU A 125 -12.01 13.52 1.28
C LEU A 125 -12.62 14.52 2.28
N LYS A 126 -13.93 14.46 2.49
CA LYS A 126 -14.67 15.34 3.40
C LYS A 126 -15.70 14.55 4.20
N PRO A 127 -15.96 14.92 5.46
CA PRO A 127 -17.11 14.41 6.18
C PRO A 127 -18.42 14.92 5.55
N LEU A 128 -19.47 14.10 5.61
CA LEU A 128 -20.83 14.49 5.24
C LEU A 128 -21.51 15.17 6.43
N SER A 129 -22.16 16.31 6.19
CA SER A 129 -22.91 17.07 7.20
C SER A 129 -24.18 16.34 7.65
N GLU A 130 -24.82 15.61 6.74
CA GLU A 130 -25.98 14.79 7.01
C GLU A 130 -25.64 13.31 6.77
N GLN A 131 -25.79 12.51 7.82
CA GLN A 131 -25.55 11.08 7.76
C GLN A 131 -26.73 10.40 7.08
N THR A 132 -26.50 9.88 5.88
CA THR A 132 -27.52 9.09 5.17
C THR A 132 -27.29 7.61 5.45
N THR A 133 -28.22 6.99 6.18
CA THR A 133 -28.21 5.54 6.37
C THR A 133 -28.69 4.88 5.08
N THR A 134 -27.87 4.01 4.51
CA THR A 134 -28.14 3.37 3.21
C THR A 134 -29.00 2.11 3.34
N CYS A 135 -29.26 1.65 4.56
CA CYS A 135 -30.11 0.51 4.87
C CYS A 135 -31.49 0.94 5.41
N SER A 136 -32.51 0.12 5.11
CA SER A 136 -33.91 0.34 5.53
C SER A 136 -34.41 -0.69 6.56
N SER A 137 -33.55 -1.57 7.06
CA SER A 137 -33.93 -2.66 7.98
C SER A 137 -33.53 -2.37 9.43
N LYS A 138 -34.16 -3.10 10.38
CA LYS A 138 -33.84 -3.05 11.81
C LYS A 138 -32.41 -3.53 12.16
N ASP A 139 -31.69 -4.09 11.20
CA ASP A 139 -30.30 -4.56 11.34
C ASP A 139 -29.27 -3.54 10.81
N CYS A 140 -29.67 -2.26 10.68
CA CYS A 140 -28.75 -1.20 10.32
C CYS A 140 -27.60 -1.10 11.34
N SER A 141 -26.45 -1.63 10.95
CA SER A 141 -25.23 -1.47 11.72
C SER A 141 -24.77 -0.02 11.65
N PHE A 142 -24.03 0.45 12.68
CA PHE A 142 -23.36 1.75 12.64
C PHE A 142 -22.54 1.96 11.34
N LEU A 143 -22.10 0.90 10.67
CA LEU A 143 -21.23 0.96 9.50
C LEU A 143 -21.97 1.35 8.21
N SER A 144 -23.27 1.05 8.12
CA SER A 144 -24.10 1.25 6.92
C SER A 144 -24.64 2.68 6.76
N THR A 145 -23.85 3.65 7.21
CA THR A 145 -24.17 5.07 7.17
C THR A 145 -23.05 5.79 6.45
N ALA A 146 -23.40 6.47 5.36
CA ALA A 146 -22.46 7.31 4.62
C ALA A 146 -22.00 8.46 5.51
N ARG A 147 -20.70 8.49 5.83
CA ARG A 147 -20.07 9.52 6.68
C ARG A 147 -19.04 10.34 5.93
N PHE A 148 -18.42 9.76 4.93
CA PHE A 148 -17.39 10.41 4.14
C PHE A 148 -17.80 10.45 2.69
N ARG A 149 -17.42 11.53 2.03
CA ARG A 149 -17.50 11.69 0.59
C ARG A 149 -16.11 11.95 0.05
N MET A 150 -15.82 11.36 -1.09
CA MET A 150 -14.58 11.57 -1.82
C MET A 150 -14.86 11.48 -3.32
N ASN A 151 -14.00 12.08 -4.13
CA ASN A 151 -14.12 12.04 -5.58
C ASN A 151 -12.83 11.51 -6.21
N ASP A 152 -12.91 10.96 -7.41
CA ASP A 152 -11.71 10.58 -8.17
C ASP A 152 -11.21 11.71 -9.09
N GLN A 153 -10.25 11.40 -9.95
CA GLN A 153 -9.73 12.33 -10.96
C GLN A 153 -10.70 12.62 -12.13
N TYR A 154 -11.79 11.87 -12.24
CA TYR A 154 -12.82 12.00 -13.28
C TYR A 154 -14.11 12.63 -12.72
N ASP A 155 -14.06 13.16 -11.50
CA ASP A 155 -15.18 13.72 -10.75
C ASP A 155 -16.30 12.70 -10.41
N ASN A 156 -16.02 11.39 -10.51
CA ASN A 156 -16.91 10.37 -9.95
C ASN A 156 -16.93 10.51 -8.43
N SER A 157 -18.10 10.35 -7.82
CA SER A 157 -18.29 10.54 -6.39
C SER A 157 -18.55 9.21 -5.67
N TYR A 158 -17.85 9.04 -4.55
CA TYR A 158 -17.89 7.84 -3.72
C TYR A 158 -18.30 8.25 -2.31
N THR A 159 -19.06 7.38 -1.64
CA THR A 159 -19.42 7.55 -0.24
C THR A 159 -18.94 6.37 0.58
N CYS A 160 -18.58 6.64 1.83
CA CYS A 160 -18.01 5.60 2.68
C CYS A 160 -18.46 5.71 4.13
N GLY A 161 -18.62 4.56 4.79
CA GLY A 161 -18.82 4.48 6.23
C GLY A 161 -17.53 4.81 7.00
N ILE A 162 -16.44 4.09 6.68
CA ILE A 162 -15.12 4.26 7.26
C ILE A 162 -14.09 4.40 6.14
N VAL A 163 -13.28 5.45 6.22
CA VAL A 163 -12.14 5.63 5.31
C VAL A 163 -10.85 5.28 6.04
N ILE A 164 -10.06 4.37 5.47
CA ILE A 164 -8.73 4.00 5.94
C ILE A 164 -7.69 4.55 4.96
N VAL A 165 -6.82 5.43 5.44
CA VAL A 165 -5.75 6.02 4.63
C VAL A 165 -4.51 5.14 4.73
N ALA A 166 -4.15 4.47 3.63
CA ALA A 166 -3.02 3.55 3.51
C ALA A 166 -2.04 3.98 2.40
N THR A 167 -1.89 5.29 2.19
CA THR A 167 -1.13 5.89 1.08
C THR A 167 0.39 5.86 1.26
N GLY A 168 0.88 5.54 2.47
CA GLY A 168 2.29 5.61 2.81
C GLY A 168 2.87 7.02 2.77
N LEU A 169 4.20 7.12 2.89
CA LEU A 169 4.95 8.37 2.74
C LEU A 169 5.47 8.48 1.31
N SER A 170 5.20 9.59 0.64
CA SER A 170 5.58 9.79 -0.77
C SER A 170 6.16 11.16 -1.10
N ILE A 171 6.21 12.07 -0.11
CA ILE A 171 6.74 13.42 -0.27
C ILE A 171 8.07 13.49 0.50
N PRO A 172 9.18 13.85 -0.17
CA PRO A 172 10.46 14.06 0.51
C PRO A 172 10.37 15.17 1.57
N ASN A 173 11.05 14.98 2.69
CA ASN A 173 11.23 16.02 3.70
C ASN A 173 12.52 16.79 3.38
N ILE A 174 12.39 18.03 2.88
CA ILE A 174 13.53 18.87 2.52
C ILE A 174 13.85 19.78 3.72
N PRO A 175 15.01 19.62 4.38
CA PRO A 175 15.35 20.46 5.53
C PRO A 175 15.69 21.90 5.10
N PRO A 176 15.38 22.92 5.93
CA PRO A 176 15.65 24.32 5.61
C PRO A 176 17.13 24.67 5.89
N ILE A 177 18.03 24.18 5.03
CA ILE A 177 19.47 24.44 5.11
C ILE A 177 19.86 25.37 3.96
N ASP A 178 20.67 26.38 4.24
CA ASP A 178 21.19 27.26 3.19
C ASP A 178 21.97 26.45 2.14
N GLY A 179 21.57 26.59 0.87
CA GLY A 179 22.14 25.84 -0.26
C GLY A 179 21.57 24.42 -0.44
N ILE A 180 20.49 24.03 0.26
CA ILE A 180 19.84 22.72 0.07
C ILE A 180 19.34 22.51 -1.36
N ASP A 181 19.03 23.58 -2.08
CA ASP A 181 18.63 23.59 -3.48
C ASP A 181 19.73 23.10 -4.44
N LEU A 182 21.00 23.11 -4.00
CA LEU A 182 22.13 22.54 -4.73
C LEU A 182 22.25 21.02 -4.56
N ALA A 183 21.55 20.43 -3.58
CA ALA A 183 21.56 19.00 -3.34
C ALA A 183 20.61 18.26 -4.30
N VAL A 184 20.99 17.04 -4.68
CA VAL A 184 20.11 16.15 -5.43
C VAL A 184 19.31 15.30 -4.45
N GLY A 185 17.98 15.39 -4.53
CA GLY A 185 17.08 14.59 -3.71
C GLY A 185 17.24 13.08 -3.95
N TYR A 186 17.00 12.27 -2.91
CA TYR A 186 17.07 10.81 -2.99
C TYR A 186 16.21 10.27 -4.14
N GLU A 187 15.02 10.85 -4.33
CA GLU A 187 14.08 10.52 -5.40
C GLU A 187 14.64 10.69 -6.81
N ASN A 188 15.71 11.46 -7.00
CA ASN A 188 16.29 11.80 -8.30
C ASN A 188 17.76 11.40 -8.46
N VAL A 189 18.42 10.92 -7.40
CA VAL A 189 19.85 10.57 -7.44
C VAL A 189 20.14 9.54 -8.53
N SER A 190 21.25 9.75 -9.25
CA SER A 190 21.75 8.82 -10.25
C SER A 190 22.17 7.50 -9.59
N LEU A 191 21.97 6.40 -10.32
CA LEU A 191 22.42 5.07 -9.93
C LEU A 191 23.66 4.62 -10.70
N VAL A 192 24.16 5.45 -11.61
CA VAL A 192 25.37 5.20 -12.40
C VAL A 192 26.57 5.48 -11.49
N THR A 193 27.22 4.42 -11.03
CA THR A 193 28.30 4.51 -10.03
C THR A 193 29.51 5.30 -10.52
N GLU A 194 29.76 5.26 -11.83
CA GLU A 194 30.84 5.95 -12.52
C GLU A 194 30.72 7.47 -12.37
N GLU A 195 29.50 8.01 -12.21
CA GLU A 195 29.29 9.44 -11.98
C GLU A 195 29.86 9.93 -10.65
N PHE A 196 30.16 9.02 -9.72
CA PHE A 196 30.70 9.33 -8.39
C PHE A 196 32.19 8.99 -8.25
N GLU A 197 32.83 8.44 -9.29
CA GLU A 197 34.25 8.10 -9.25
C GLU A 197 35.13 9.34 -9.08
N ASN A 198 36.13 9.23 -8.19
CA ASN A 198 37.06 10.31 -7.86
C ASN A 198 36.38 11.63 -7.42
N LYS A 199 35.17 11.55 -6.84
CA LYS A 199 34.44 12.69 -6.25
C LYS A 199 34.32 12.55 -4.74
N SER A 200 34.30 13.70 -4.06
CA SER A 200 33.86 13.77 -2.66
C SER A 200 32.33 13.77 -2.63
N VAL A 201 31.73 12.79 -1.94
CA VAL A 201 30.27 12.64 -1.84
C VAL A 201 29.81 12.92 -0.40
N LEU A 202 28.84 13.83 -0.25
CA LEU A 202 28.14 14.09 1.00
C LEU A 202 26.73 13.51 0.91
N ILE A 203 26.38 12.63 1.85
CA ILE A 203 25.02 12.10 2.00
C ILE A 203 24.40 12.77 3.23
N LEU A 204 23.25 13.41 3.05
CA LEU A 204 22.45 13.99 4.11
C LEU A 204 21.30 13.02 4.43
N GLY A 205 21.27 12.45 5.63
CA GLY A 205 20.32 11.40 6.01
C GLY A 205 20.14 11.29 7.52
#